data_AF-A0A661FBJ1-F1
#
_entry.id   AF-A0A661FBJ1-F1
#
_cell.length_a   1.000
_cell.length_b   1.000
_cell.length_c   1.000
_cell.angle_alpha   90.00
_cell.angle_beta   90.00
_cell.angle_gamma   90.00
#
_symmetry.space_group_name_H-M   'P 1'
#
loop_
_entity.id
_entity.type
_entity.pdbx_description
1 polymer ?
#
loop_
_entity_poly.entity_id
_entity_poly.type
_entity_poly.pdbx_seq_one_letter_code
_entity_poly.pdbx_strand_id
1 'polypeptide(L)'
;MQQNTITEQMTQAGQKIEHDSFAIVDQEVGTHQYSAAEWNIVRRMIHATADFEFNGLTKFHPAAVSAGLKAIREGANIIADVEMICVGLSRPRLSHFGVTTHHFISDADVISQAKAENSTRAVQAMRKAQGLGLLDNSIVAVGNAPTALLEVVRMIKEEGVRPALIVGMPVGFVSAAESKDETALLQD
;
A
#
# COMPACT_ATOMS: atom_id res chain seq x y z
N MET A 1 -18.78 21.60 6.19
CA MET A 1 -17.58 20.83 5.78
C MET A 1 -17.20 21.35 4.40
N GLN A 2 -16.02 21.96 4.23
CA GLN A 2 -15.55 22.35 2.90
C GLN A 2 -15.39 21.08 2.07
N GLN A 3 -16.05 21.00 0.91
CA GLN A 3 -15.80 19.96 -0.08
C GLN A 3 -14.31 20.03 -0.45
N ASN A 4 -13.58 18.94 -0.20
CA ASN A 4 -12.15 18.89 -0.50
C ASN A 4 -11.97 18.56 -1.99
N THR A 5 -12.15 19.59 -2.83
CA THR A 5 -12.12 19.51 -4.30
C THR A 5 -10.80 18.96 -4.85
N ILE A 6 -9.71 19.02 -4.08
CA ILE A 6 -8.40 18.46 -4.46
C ILE A 6 -8.45 16.92 -4.50
N THR A 7 -9.32 16.31 -3.70
CA THR A 7 -9.44 14.85 -3.61
C THR A 7 -10.53 14.27 -4.51
N GLU A 8 -11.24 15.09 -5.28
CA GLU A 8 -12.33 14.62 -6.14
C GLU A 8 -11.91 14.49 -7.62
N GLN A 9 -12.69 13.74 -8.40
CA GLN A 9 -12.55 13.75 -9.86
C GLN A 9 -12.81 15.16 -10.41
N MET A 10 -12.01 15.58 -11.38
CA MET A 10 -11.95 16.98 -11.82
C MET A 10 -13.17 17.44 -12.63
N THR A 11 -13.91 16.50 -13.24
CA THR A 11 -15.04 16.82 -14.11
C THR A 11 -16.32 16.15 -13.62
N GLN A 12 -17.46 16.81 -13.81
CA GLN A 12 -18.77 16.24 -13.46
C GLN A 12 -19.04 14.91 -14.19
N ALA A 13 -18.61 14.79 -15.45
CA ALA A 13 -18.72 13.53 -16.20
C ALA A 13 -17.86 12.41 -15.58
N GLY A 14 -16.62 12.71 -15.18
CA GLY A 14 -15.74 11.76 -14.51
C GLY A 14 -16.28 11.33 -13.15
N GLN A 15 -16.78 12.28 -12.35
CA GLN A 15 -17.47 11.99 -11.08
C GLN A 15 -18.67 11.07 -11.29
N LYS A 16 -19.50 11.35 -12.31
CA LYS A 16 -20.67 10.53 -12.62
C LYS A 16 -20.27 9.11 -13.00
N ILE A 17 -19.30 8.93 -13.90
CA ILE A 17 -18.85 7.60 -14.34
C ILE A 17 -18.31 6.79 -13.15
N GLU A 18 -17.52 7.41 -12.27
CA GLU A 18 -16.99 6.75 -11.08
C GLU A 18 -18.11 6.36 -10.11
N HIS A 19 -19.06 7.26 -9.84
CA HIS A 19 -20.22 6.96 -8.99
C HIS A 19 -21.10 5.86 -9.56
N ASP A 20 -21.40 5.91 -10.87
CA ASP A 20 -22.18 4.87 -11.55
C ASP A 20 -21.46 3.51 -11.47
N SER A 21 -20.14 3.51 -11.68
CA SER A 21 -19.30 2.30 -11.59
C SER A 21 -19.31 1.71 -10.17
N PHE A 22 -19.24 2.55 -9.15
CA PHE A 22 -19.33 2.10 -7.76
C PHE A 22 -20.72 1.58 -7.39
N ALA A 23 -21.78 2.20 -7.90
CA ALA A 23 -23.13 1.70 -7.70
C ALA A 23 -23.32 0.29 -8.29
N ILE A 24 -22.72 0.02 -9.46
CA ILE A 24 -22.70 -1.33 -10.06
C ILE A 24 -21.96 -2.31 -9.14
N VAL A 25 -20.77 -1.96 -8.67
CA VAL A 25 -20.00 -2.83 -7.75
C VAL A 25 -20.78 -3.11 -6.47
N ASP A 26 -21.40 -2.09 -5.87
CA ASP A 26 -22.21 -2.23 -4.65
C ASP A 26 -23.41 -3.16 -4.87
N GLN A 27 -24.08 -3.04 -6.03
CA GLN A 27 -25.22 -3.89 -6.39
C GLN A 27 -24.80 -5.35 -6.63
N GLU A 28 -23.69 -5.58 -7.33
CA GLU A 28 -23.23 -6.94 -7.66
C GLU A 28 -22.67 -7.68 -6.45
N VAL A 29 -21.99 -6.97 -5.53
CA VAL A 29 -21.45 -7.58 -4.31
C VAL A 29 -22.56 -7.95 -3.33
N GLY A 30 -23.58 -7.11 -3.21
CA GLY A 30 -24.69 -7.32 -2.29
C GLY A 30 -24.28 -7.16 -0.82
N THR A 31 -23.65 -8.19 -0.24
CA THR A 31 -23.28 -8.21 1.20
C THR A 31 -21.78 -8.43 1.41
N HIS A 32 -21.22 -7.72 2.38
CA HIS A 32 -19.82 -7.85 2.81
C HIS A 32 -19.68 -7.64 4.32
N GLN A 33 -18.54 -8.06 4.89
CA GLN A 33 -18.27 -7.96 6.33
C GLN A 33 -17.45 -6.72 6.72
N TYR A 34 -17.00 -5.95 5.73
CA TYR A 34 -16.19 -4.75 5.94
C TYR A 34 -16.99 -3.62 6.59
N SER A 35 -16.31 -2.83 7.44
CA SER A 35 -16.81 -1.53 7.87
C SER A 35 -16.97 -0.58 6.67
N ALA A 36 -17.70 0.53 6.85
CA ALA A 36 -17.86 1.53 5.78
C ALA A 36 -16.53 2.11 5.29
N ALA A 37 -15.53 2.21 6.17
CA ALA A 37 -14.21 2.74 5.83
C ALA A 37 -13.39 1.73 5.02
N GLU A 38 -13.39 0.46 5.42
CA GLU A 38 -12.74 -0.64 4.70
C GLU A 38 -13.43 -0.90 3.35
N TRP A 39 -14.76 -0.81 3.30
CA TRP A 39 -15.52 -1.02 2.08
C TRP A 39 -15.13 -0.05 0.97
N ASN A 40 -14.85 1.22 1.29
CA ASN A 40 -14.37 2.18 0.30
C ASN A 40 -13.06 1.73 -0.38
N ILE A 41 -12.20 1.03 0.35
CA ILE A 41 -10.93 0.50 -0.15
C ILE A 41 -11.20 -0.75 -0.98
N VAL A 42 -11.99 -1.70 -0.47
CA VAL A 42 -12.32 -2.96 -1.19
C VAL A 42 -13.06 -2.67 -2.49
N ARG A 43 -14.07 -1.80 -2.46
CA ARG A 43 -14.80 -1.34 -3.65
C ARG A 43 -13.86 -0.71 -4.69
N ARG A 44 -12.86 0.06 -4.24
CA ARG A 44 -11.85 0.64 -5.12
C ARG A 44 -10.93 -0.43 -5.72
N MET A 45 -10.57 -1.49 -4.98
CA MET A 45 -9.82 -2.62 -5.52
C MET A 45 -10.62 -3.32 -6.62
N ILE A 46 -11.88 -3.69 -6.34
CA ILE A 46 -12.77 -4.34 -7.31
C ILE A 46 -12.92 -3.47 -8.57
N HIS A 47 -13.12 -2.16 -8.41
CA HIS A 47 -13.20 -1.25 -9.55
C HIS A 47 -11.91 -1.22 -10.39
N ALA A 48 -10.74 -1.26 -9.75
CA ALA A 48 -9.46 -1.23 -10.45
C ALA A 48 -9.12 -2.55 -11.16
N THR A 49 -9.65 -3.67 -10.68
CA THR A 49 -9.33 -5.01 -11.20
C THR A 49 -10.46 -5.66 -12.00
N ALA A 50 -11.70 -5.15 -11.87
CA ALA A 50 -12.93 -5.83 -12.27
C ALA A 50 -13.09 -7.24 -11.68
N ASP A 51 -12.50 -7.48 -10.51
CA ASP A 51 -12.49 -8.78 -9.84
C ASP A 51 -13.20 -8.69 -8.48
N PHE A 52 -14.35 -9.35 -8.38
CA PHE A 52 -15.19 -9.36 -7.19
C PHE A 52 -14.64 -10.24 -6.06
N GLU A 53 -13.67 -11.13 -6.33
CA GLU A 53 -13.06 -11.97 -5.29
C GLU A 53 -12.30 -11.16 -4.24
N PHE A 54 -11.94 -9.91 -4.54
CA PHE A 54 -11.42 -8.98 -3.53
C PHE A 54 -12.39 -8.76 -2.34
N ASN A 55 -13.68 -9.04 -2.52
CA ASN A 55 -14.61 -9.25 -1.41
C ASN A 55 -14.36 -10.64 -0.78
N GLY A 56 -13.83 -10.66 0.44
CA GLY A 56 -13.45 -11.88 1.17
C GLY A 56 -11.95 -12.16 1.17
N LEU A 57 -11.22 -11.84 0.08
CA LEU A 57 -9.75 -11.98 0.06
C LEU A 57 -9.02 -10.86 0.80
N THR A 58 -9.61 -9.67 0.88
CA THR A 58 -8.98 -8.52 1.54
C THR A 58 -9.09 -8.64 3.05
N LYS A 59 -7.97 -8.47 3.75
CA LYS A 59 -7.91 -8.48 5.21
C LYS A 59 -7.37 -7.15 5.73
N PHE A 60 -7.91 -6.71 6.86
CA PHE A 60 -7.48 -5.48 7.53
C PHE A 60 -7.13 -5.78 8.97
N HIS A 61 -6.05 -5.17 9.44
CA HIS A 61 -5.86 -4.97 10.88
C HIS A 61 -6.91 -3.96 11.37
N PRO A 62 -7.50 -4.10 12.58
CA PRO A 62 -8.55 -3.19 13.06
C PRO A 62 -8.16 -1.71 13.06
N ALA A 63 -6.87 -1.40 13.20
CA ALA A 63 -6.34 -0.04 13.16
C ALA A 63 -5.82 0.40 11.77
N ALA A 64 -5.81 -0.46 10.75
CA ALA A 64 -5.13 -0.18 9.48
C ALA A 64 -5.63 1.10 8.81
N VAL A 65 -6.94 1.26 8.69
CA VAL A 65 -7.53 2.42 8.01
C VAL A 65 -7.32 3.70 8.82
N SER A 66 -7.51 3.66 10.14
CA SER A 66 -7.34 4.83 11.00
C SER A 66 -5.88 5.27 11.10
N ALA A 67 -4.94 4.33 11.24
CA ALA A 67 -3.50 4.57 11.26
C ALA A 67 -3.01 5.12 9.90
N GLY A 68 -3.45 4.54 8.79
CA GLY A 68 -3.12 5.05 7.45
C GLY A 68 -3.62 6.47 7.21
N LEU A 69 -4.87 6.76 7.59
CA LEU A 69 -5.43 8.13 7.47
C LEU A 69 -4.68 9.13 8.36
N LYS A 70 -4.27 8.72 9.56
CA LYS A 70 -3.44 9.55 10.44
C LYS A 70 -2.08 9.84 9.79
N ALA A 71 -1.37 8.80 9.35
CA ALA A 71 -0.07 8.92 8.70
C ALA A 71 -0.11 9.83 7.46
N ILE A 72 -1.13 9.70 6.61
CA ILE A 72 -1.33 10.60 5.45
C ILE A 72 -1.50 12.05 5.92
N ARG A 73 -2.34 12.31 6.92
CA ARG A 73 -2.55 13.68 7.42
C ARG A 73 -1.31 14.31 8.07
N GLU A 74 -0.42 13.47 8.60
CA GLU A 74 0.85 13.87 9.19
C GLU A 74 1.98 14.00 8.16
N GLY A 75 1.70 13.76 6.87
CA GLY A 75 2.70 13.86 5.80
C GLY A 75 3.72 12.72 5.79
N ALA A 76 3.35 11.54 6.29
CA ALA A 76 4.23 10.38 6.34
C ALA A 76 4.78 10.01 4.95
N ASN A 77 6.02 9.52 4.90
CA ASN A 77 6.59 8.97 3.67
C ASN A 77 5.85 7.70 3.24
N ILE A 78 5.71 7.50 1.93
CA ILE A 78 5.29 6.22 1.34
C ILE A 78 6.54 5.54 0.77
N ILE A 79 6.87 4.35 1.27
CA ILE A 79 8.00 3.55 0.80
C ILE A 79 7.45 2.38 -0.02
N ALA A 80 7.72 2.39 -1.32
CA ALA A 80 7.18 1.40 -2.25
C ALA A 80 8.25 0.39 -2.70
N ASP A 81 7.84 -0.86 -2.90
CA ASP A 81 8.72 -1.91 -3.45
C ASP A 81 9.01 -1.74 -4.95
N VAL A 82 8.09 -1.14 -5.69
CA VAL A 82 8.22 -0.88 -7.13
C VAL A 82 7.79 0.54 -7.52
N GLU A 83 8.43 1.07 -8.56
CA GLU A 83 8.16 2.41 -9.10
C GLU A 83 6.70 2.61 -9.53
N MET A 84 6.05 1.55 -10.03
CA MET A 84 4.66 1.59 -10.51
C MET A 84 3.69 2.15 -9.46
N ILE A 85 3.89 1.84 -8.18
CA ILE A 85 3.08 2.36 -7.09
C ILE A 85 3.26 3.88 -7.00
N CYS A 86 4.51 4.36 -6.95
CA CYS A 86 4.82 5.79 -6.83
C CYS A 86 4.24 6.62 -7.98
N VAL A 87 4.36 6.14 -9.22
CA VAL A 87 3.86 6.87 -10.40
C VAL A 87 2.34 6.81 -10.56
N GLY A 88 1.68 5.80 -9.96
CA GLY A 88 0.22 5.68 -9.94
C GLY A 88 -0.48 6.60 -8.94
N LEU A 89 0.27 7.26 -8.04
CA LEU A 89 -0.29 8.14 -7.02
C LEU A 89 -0.52 9.57 -7.55
N SER A 90 -1.65 10.16 -7.16
CA SER A 90 -2.02 11.52 -7.56
C SER A 90 -1.11 12.57 -6.91
N ARG A 91 -0.22 13.18 -7.72
CA ARG A 91 0.70 14.24 -7.26
C ARG A 91 0.00 15.40 -6.54
N PRO A 92 -1.14 15.94 -7.02
CA PRO A 92 -1.87 16.98 -6.29
C PRO A 92 -2.31 16.55 -4.89
N ARG A 93 -2.78 15.30 -4.71
CA ARG A 93 -3.18 14.78 -3.40
C ARG A 93 -1.98 14.57 -2.49
N LEU A 94 -0.88 14.02 -3.00
CA LEU A 94 0.36 13.88 -2.22
C LEU A 94 0.85 15.25 -1.72
N SER A 95 0.92 16.24 -2.62
CA SER A 95 1.32 17.60 -2.28
C SER A 95 0.41 18.24 -1.23
N HIS A 96 -0.91 18.06 -1.35
CA HIS A 96 -1.87 18.58 -0.39
C HIS A 96 -1.64 18.08 1.05
N PHE A 97 -1.22 16.82 1.19
CA PHE A 97 -0.94 16.22 2.49
C PHE A 97 0.54 16.26 2.89
N GLY A 98 1.43 16.84 2.07
CA GLY A 98 2.87 16.84 2.32
C GLY A 98 3.53 15.45 2.27
N VAL A 99 2.88 14.48 1.63
CA VAL A 99 3.36 13.09 1.53
C VAL A 99 4.42 12.98 0.42
N THR A 100 5.55 12.34 0.73
CA THR A 100 6.60 12.02 -0.24
C THR A 100 6.66 10.52 -0.51
N THR A 101 6.87 10.13 -1.77
CA THR A 101 6.98 8.73 -2.18
C THR A 101 8.43 8.38 -2.49
N HIS A 102 8.89 7.21 -2.05
CA HIS A 102 10.22 6.69 -2.33
C HIS A 102 10.14 5.27 -2.90
N HIS A 103 11.01 4.96 -3.86
CA HIS A 103 11.35 3.60 -4.25
C HIS A 103 12.86 3.56 -4.52
N PHE A 104 13.51 2.45 -4.18
CA PHE A 104 14.96 2.30 -4.34
C PHE A 104 15.34 1.11 -5.23
N ILE A 105 14.34 0.39 -5.77
CA ILE A 105 14.51 -0.86 -6.53
C ILE A 105 15.42 -0.74 -7.76
N SER A 106 15.55 0.47 -8.30
CA SER A 106 16.32 0.79 -9.52
C SER A 106 17.68 1.41 -9.22
N ASP A 107 18.03 1.63 -7.96
CA ASP A 107 19.26 2.32 -7.61
C ASP A 107 20.48 1.43 -7.86
N ALA A 108 21.57 2.04 -8.34
CA ALA A 108 22.77 1.30 -8.74
C ALA A 108 23.43 0.56 -7.55
N ASP A 109 23.41 1.16 -6.36
CA ASP A 109 23.91 0.55 -5.12
C ASP A 109 23.04 -0.64 -4.69
N VAL A 110 21.71 -0.52 -4.73
CA VAL A 110 20.76 -1.61 -4.45
C VAL A 110 20.97 -2.80 -5.40
N ILE A 111 21.14 -2.53 -6.69
CA ILE A 111 21.41 -3.58 -7.69
C ILE A 111 22.75 -4.28 -7.41
N SER A 112 23.77 -3.51 -7.04
CA SER A 112 25.10 -4.03 -6.76
C SER A 112 25.10 -4.90 -5.50
N GLN A 113 24.43 -4.44 -4.43
CA GLN A 113 24.32 -5.16 -3.18
C GLN A 113 23.51 -6.45 -3.33
N ALA A 114 22.41 -6.42 -4.10
CA ALA A 114 21.60 -7.61 -4.34
C ALA A 114 22.40 -8.73 -5.01
N LYS A 115 23.28 -8.39 -5.96
CA LYS A 115 24.20 -9.33 -6.59
C LYS A 115 25.26 -9.85 -5.61
N ALA A 116 25.84 -8.96 -4.80
CA ALA A 116 26.89 -9.30 -3.86
C ALA A 116 26.39 -10.27 -2.76
N GLU A 117 25.18 -10.06 -2.26
CA GLU A 117 24.58 -10.87 -1.19
C GLU A 117 23.72 -12.04 -1.69
N ASN A 118 23.63 -12.25 -3.00
CA ASN A 118 22.74 -13.23 -3.62
C ASN A 118 21.28 -13.14 -3.10
N SER A 119 20.79 -11.89 -3.00
CA SER A 119 19.43 -11.56 -2.55
C SER A 119 18.66 -10.84 -3.67
N THR A 120 17.39 -10.49 -3.43
CA THR A 120 16.62 -9.74 -4.41
C THR A 120 16.87 -8.24 -4.28
N ARG A 121 16.71 -7.50 -5.38
CA ARG A 121 16.73 -6.02 -5.35
C ARG A 121 15.69 -5.46 -4.38
N ALA A 122 14.56 -6.13 -4.23
CA ALA A 122 13.45 -5.68 -3.39
C ALA A 122 13.79 -5.75 -1.89
N VAL A 123 14.51 -6.80 -1.47
CA VAL A 123 15.10 -6.91 -0.12
C VAL A 123 16.07 -5.75 0.13
N GLN A 124 17.02 -5.54 -0.78
CA GLN A 124 18.02 -4.48 -0.63
C GLN A 124 17.43 -3.06 -0.68
N ALA A 125 16.36 -2.85 -1.45
CA ALA A 125 15.64 -1.59 -1.49
C ALA A 125 14.98 -1.26 -0.13
N MET A 126 14.38 -2.26 0.52
CA MET A 126 13.78 -2.08 1.85
C MET A 126 14.83 -1.85 2.94
N ARG A 127 15.95 -2.59 2.89
CA ARG A 127 17.11 -2.34 3.77
C ARG A 127 17.69 -0.95 3.59
N LYS A 128 17.81 -0.47 2.35
CA LYS A 128 18.25 0.90 2.06
C LYS A 128 17.29 1.93 2.67
N ALA A 129 15.98 1.73 2.51
CA ALA A 129 14.98 2.60 3.13
C ALA A 129 15.12 2.65 4.67
N GLN A 130 15.36 1.50 5.31
CA GLN A 130 15.64 1.44 6.74
C GLN A 130 16.94 2.17 7.11
N GLY A 131 18.03 1.94 6.38
CA GLY A 131 19.32 2.59 6.62
C GLY A 131 19.28 4.12 6.45
N LEU A 132 18.34 4.63 5.66
CA LEU A 132 18.05 6.06 5.53
C LEU A 132 17.09 6.59 6.61
N GLY A 133 16.61 5.74 7.53
CA GLY A 133 15.67 6.11 8.59
C GLY A 133 14.26 6.40 8.07
N LEU A 134 13.87 5.85 6.91
CA LEU A 134 12.62 6.19 6.23
C LEU A 134 11.44 5.26 6.54
N LEU A 135 11.67 4.15 7.25
CA LEU A 135 10.60 3.16 7.52
C LEU A 135 9.74 3.50 8.75
N ASP A 136 10.32 4.10 9.78
CA ASP A 136 9.56 4.43 10.99
C ASP A 136 8.51 5.49 10.71
N ASN A 137 7.30 5.28 11.22
CA ASN A 137 6.10 6.09 10.97
C ASN A 137 5.71 6.26 9.49
N SER A 138 6.30 5.47 8.59
CA SER A 138 5.99 5.50 7.15
C SER A 138 4.80 4.62 6.80
N ILE A 139 4.30 4.77 5.58
CA ILE A 139 3.41 3.81 4.95
C ILE A 139 4.25 2.96 4.00
N VAL A 140 4.41 1.67 4.32
CA VAL A 140 5.13 0.73 3.47
C VAL A 140 4.14 0.09 2.51
N ALA A 141 4.35 0.26 1.20
CA ALA A 141 3.48 -0.27 0.15
C ALA A 141 4.22 -1.35 -0.65
N VAL A 142 3.82 -2.60 -0.47
CA VAL A 142 4.39 -3.74 -1.20
C VAL A 142 3.33 -4.30 -2.13
N GLY A 143 3.45 -4.01 -3.42
CA GLY A 143 2.47 -4.41 -4.44
C GLY A 143 2.96 -5.48 -5.41
N ASN A 144 4.25 -5.81 -5.40
CA ASN A 144 4.82 -6.77 -6.34
C ASN A 144 5.64 -7.86 -5.65
N ALA A 145 6.71 -7.51 -4.94
CA ALA A 145 7.72 -8.45 -4.50
C ALA A 145 7.41 -9.06 -3.11
N PRO A 146 7.08 -10.36 -3.00
CA PRO A 146 6.86 -11.01 -1.69
C PRO A 146 8.09 -10.92 -0.78
N THR A 147 9.29 -10.96 -1.37
CA THR A 147 10.55 -10.85 -0.64
C THR A 147 10.75 -9.47 0.01
N ALA A 148 10.18 -8.39 -0.53
CA ALA A 148 10.19 -7.10 0.15
C ALA A 148 9.32 -7.12 1.40
N LEU A 149 8.14 -7.74 1.33
CA LEU A 149 7.23 -7.84 2.48
C LEU A 149 7.84 -8.69 3.59
N LEU A 150 8.42 -9.85 3.25
CA LEU A 150 9.13 -10.70 4.21
C LEU A 150 10.29 -9.95 4.89
N GLU A 151 11.05 -9.16 4.13
CA GLU A 151 12.15 -8.38 4.70
C GLU A 151 11.64 -7.30 5.66
N VAL A 152 10.54 -6.62 5.32
CA VAL A 152 9.89 -5.65 6.23
C VAL A 152 9.44 -6.32 7.52
N VAL A 153 8.79 -7.49 7.42
CA VAL A 153 8.39 -8.28 8.60
C VAL A 153 9.61 -8.67 9.44
N ARG A 154 10.70 -9.12 8.81
CA ARG A 154 11.96 -9.43 9.49
C ARG A 154 12.49 -8.21 10.26
N MET A 155 12.60 -7.05 9.62
CA MET A 155 13.10 -5.82 10.23
C MET A 155 12.20 -5.34 11.39
N ILE A 156 10.88 -5.55 11.32
CA ILE A 156 9.96 -5.27 12.43
C ILE A 156 10.23 -6.16 13.64
N LYS A 157 10.41 -7.47 13.40
CA LYS A 157 10.61 -8.49 14.45
C LYS A 157 12.00 -8.41 15.07
N GLU A 158 13.04 -8.23 14.26
CA GLU A 158 14.44 -8.35 14.67
C GLU A 158 15.09 -7.01 15.01
N GLU A 159 14.66 -5.92 14.36
CA GLU A 159 15.33 -4.61 14.43
C GLU A 159 14.43 -3.53 15.02
N GLY A 160 13.18 -3.85 15.33
CA GLY A 160 12.25 -2.95 16.00
C GLY A 160 11.70 -1.84 15.10
N VAL A 161 11.75 -2.00 13.78
CA VAL A 161 11.15 -1.04 12.83
C VAL A 161 9.64 -0.92 13.09
N ARG A 162 9.09 0.30 13.01
CA ARG A 162 7.68 0.62 13.29
C ARG A 162 7.04 1.47 12.18
N PRO A 163 6.66 0.89 11.04
CA PRO A 163 5.85 1.58 10.05
C PRO A 163 4.48 1.93 10.63
N ALA A 164 3.89 3.04 10.22
CA ALA A 164 2.54 3.41 10.64
C ALA A 164 1.47 2.54 9.96
N LEU A 165 1.75 2.02 8.76
CA LEU A 165 0.89 1.10 8.02
C LEU A 165 1.72 0.27 7.04
N ILE A 166 1.35 -1.00 6.88
CA ILE A 166 1.83 -1.86 5.79
C ILE A 166 0.66 -2.18 4.87
N VAL A 167 0.79 -1.81 3.59
CA VAL A 167 -0.09 -2.27 2.51
C VAL A 167 0.61 -3.46 1.83
N GLY A 168 0.40 -4.66 2.39
CA GLY A 168 1.02 -5.90 1.95
C GLY A 168 0.17 -6.64 0.91
N MET A 169 0.25 -6.21 -0.35
CA MET A 169 -0.49 -6.80 -1.47
C MET A 169 0.42 -7.36 -2.59
N PRO A 170 1.54 -8.05 -2.31
CA PRO A 170 2.36 -8.62 -3.36
C PRO A 170 1.60 -9.72 -4.12
N VAL A 171 1.79 -9.75 -5.44
CA VAL A 171 1.30 -10.79 -6.33
C VAL A 171 2.44 -11.78 -6.63
N GLY A 172 2.11 -13.05 -6.77
CA GLY A 172 3.09 -14.05 -7.18
C GLY A 172 2.65 -15.46 -6.85
N PHE A 173 3.30 -16.42 -7.50
CA PHE A 173 3.05 -17.85 -7.27
C PHE A 173 4.02 -18.46 -6.24
N VAL A 174 5.09 -17.74 -5.89
CA VAL A 174 6.11 -18.17 -4.92
C VAL A 174 6.13 -17.17 -3.77
N SER A 175 6.00 -17.65 -2.53
CA SER A 175 6.06 -16.90 -1.27
C SER A 175 5.09 -15.72 -1.10
N ALA A 176 4.19 -15.45 -2.05
CA ALA A 176 3.20 -14.37 -1.91
C ALA A 176 2.21 -14.65 -0.77
N ALA A 177 1.65 -15.86 -0.70
CA ALA A 177 0.76 -16.27 0.39
C ALA A 177 1.49 -16.20 1.75
N GLU A 178 2.65 -16.87 1.84
CA GLU A 178 3.51 -16.89 3.02
C GLU A 178 3.86 -15.47 3.52
N SER A 179 4.27 -14.56 2.63
CA SER A 179 4.62 -13.19 3.01
C SER A 179 3.45 -12.40 3.61
N LYS A 180 2.23 -12.63 3.10
CA LYS A 180 1.00 -12.01 3.61
C LYS A 180 0.57 -12.62 4.94
N ASP A 181 0.70 -13.94 5.07
CA ASP A 181 0.39 -14.65 6.31
C ASP A 181 1.33 -14.23 7.44
N GLU A 182 2.64 -14.14 7.18
CA GLU A 182 3.63 -13.63 8.15
C GLU A 182 3.35 -12.21 8.60
N THR A 183 2.88 -11.35 7.68
CA THR A 183 2.48 -9.97 8.00
C THR A 183 1.24 -9.96 8.90
N ALA A 184 0.27 -10.85 8.66
CA ALA A 184 -0.95 -10.94 9.45
C ALA A 184 -0.73 -11.45 10.89
N LEU A 185 0.44 -12.03 11.18
CA LEU A 185 0.84 -12.44 12.53
C LEU A 185 1.38 -11.28 13.39
N LEU A 186 1.67 -10.12 12.78
CA LEU A 186 2.06 -8.91 13.52
C LEU A 186 0.85 -8.38 14.32
N GLN A 187 1.03 -8.09 15.60
CA GLN A 187 -0.04 -7.67 16.52
C GLN A 187 0.00 -6.19 16.91
N ASP A 188 1.08 -5.49 16.53
CA ASP A 188 1.38 -4.11 16.96
C ASP A 188 1.52 -3.17 15.76
#